data_AF-A0A0U1L2L3-F1
#
_entry.id   AF-A0A0U1L2L3-F1
#
_cell.length_a   1.000
_cell.length_b   1.000
_cell.length_c   1.000
_cell.angle_alpha   90.00
_cell.angle_beta   90.00
_cell.angle_gamma   90.00
#
_symmetry.space_group_name_H-M   'P 1'
#
loop_
_entity.id
_entity.type
_entity.pdbx_description
1 polymer ?
#
loop_
_entity_poly.entity_id
_entity_poly.type
_entity_poly.pdbx_seq_one_letter_code
_entity_poly.pdbx_strand_id
1 'polypeptide(L)'
;MFKSLFSAISKISLVKQILIGFVFGLIVALYAPDLANRVALFGTLFVGALKAVAPLLVLVLIMSAISSQRQGVETNMKSIVFLYILGTFSAAFIAVVASYLYPVDLKLVANASDVTPPNGIVEVLRTLALNVVENPVKALMTGNYIGILSWSIVLGIALRHASETTKEVINSFSNAVSQVVRWVIQLAPVGILV
;
A
#
# COMPACT_ATOMS: atom_id res chain seq x y z
N MET A 1 -10.25 9.74 33.33
CA MET A 1 -11.25 9.11 32.45
C MET A 1 -10.73 8.82 31.04
N PHE A 2 -10.09 9.77 30.34
CA PHE A 2 -9.52 9.51 28.99
C PHE A 2 -8.37 8.48 28.97
N LYS A 3 -7.49 8.47 29.99
CA LYS A 3 -6.41 7.46 30.10
C LYS A 3 -6.92 6.01 30.26
N SER A 4 -8.08 5.80 30.89
CA SER A 4 -8.64 4.45 31.10
C SER A 4 -9.39 3.93 29.87
N LEU A 5 -10.03 4.81 29.09
CA LEU A 5 -10.61 4.46 27.79
C LEU A 5 -9.52 4.11 26.78
N PHE A 6 -8.43 4.90 26.74
CA PHE A 6 -7.30 4.65 25.85
C PHE A 6 -6.56 3.34 26.19
N SER A 7 -6.45 2.99 27.49
CA SER A 7 -5.84 1.73 27.91
C SER A 7 -6.74 0.50 27.76
N ALA A 8 -8.07 0.68 27.71
CA ALA A 8 -9.00 -0.40 27.38
C ALA A 8 -9.02 -0.68 25.87
N ILE A 9 -8.97 0.37 25.05
CA ILE A 9 -8.87 0.25 23.58
C ILE A 9 -7.53 -0.39 23.21
N SER A 10 -6.41 -0.01 23.84
CA SER A 10 -5.08 -0.57 23.54
C SER A 10 -4.89 -2.06 23.90
N LYS A 11 -5.79 -2.65 24.70
CA LYS A 11 -5.77 -4.09 25.01
C LYS A 11 -6.43 -4.97 23.93
N ILE A 12 -7.21 -4.36 23.04
CA ILE A 12 -7.90 -5.08 21.95
C ILE A 12 -6.94 -5.13 20.75
N SER A 13 -6.81 -6.32 20.13
CA SER A 13 -5.99 -6.47 18.91
C SER A 13 -6.48 -5.54 17.80
N LEU A 14 -5.57 -4.89 17.09
CA LEU A 14 -5.88 -3.95 16.01
C LEU A 14 -6.87 -4.52 14.99
N VAL A 15 -6.73 -5.79 14.60
CA VAL A 15 -7.65 -6.45 13.67
C VAL A 15 -9.10 -6.43 14.16
N LYS A 16 -9.32 -6.71 15.45
CA LYS A 16 -10.66 -6.63 16.08
C LYS A 16 -11.17 -5.19 16.12
N GLN A 17 -10.30 -4.21 16.36
CA GLN A 17 -10.70 -2.79 16.33
C GLN A 17 -11.15 -2.36 14.94
N ILE A 18 -10.43 -2.79 13.89
CA ILE A 18 -10.80 -2.54 12.49
C ILE A 18 -12.16 -3.17 12.17
N LEU A 19 -12.40 -4.42 12.59
CA LEU A 19 -13.69 -5.09 12.40
C LEU A 19 -14.83 -4.36 13.11
N ILE A 20 -14.62 -3.94 14.35
CA ILE A 20 -15.62 -3.16 15.10
C ILE A 20 -15.90 -1.83 14.39
N GLY A 21 -14.85 -1.10 13.99
CA GLY A 21 -14.98 0.16 13.26
C GLY A 21 -15.77 -0.02 11.95
N PHE A 22 -15.44 -1.04 11.17
CA PHE A 22 -16.15 -1.38 9.94
C PHE A 22 -17.64 -1.67 10.15
N VAL A 23 -17.99 -2.50 11.15
CA VAL A 23 -19.40 -2.81 11.46
C VAL A 23 -20.15 -1.57 11.93
N PHE A 24 -19.55 -0.76 12.81
CA PHE A 24 -20.16 0.50 13.25
C PHE A 24 -20.33 1.49 12.09
N GLY A 25 -19.34 1.64 11.22
CA GLY A 25 -19.42 2.51 10.06
C GLY A 25 -20.54 2.10 9.10
N LEU A 26 -20.70 0.80 8.88
CA LEU A 26 -21.80 0.26 8.08
C LEU A 26 -23.18 0.60 8.69
N ILE A 27 -23.34 0.47 10.01
CA ILE A 27 -24.57 0.83 10.70
C ILE A 27 -24.83 2.34 10.59
N VAL A 28 -23.82 3.18 10.83
CA VAL A 28 -23.97 4.65 10.76
C VAL A 28 -24.32 5.09 9.34
N ALA A 29 -23.69 4.52 8.32
CA ALA A 29 -23.97 4.82 6.91
C ALA A 29 -25.43 4.49 6.51
N LEU A 30 -25.99 3.39 7.03
CA LEU A 30 -27.36 2.97 6.72
C LEU A 30 -28.43 3.78 7.47
N TYR A 31 -28.20 4.08 8.75
CA TYR A 31 -29.23 4.67 9.61
C TYR A 31 -29.08 6.18 9.83
N ALA A 32 -27.89 6.75 9.61
CA ALA A 32 -27.61 8.17 9.85
C ALA A 32 -26.61 8.74 8.82
N PRO A 33 -27.00 8.85 7.53
CA PRO A 33 -26.10 9.29 6.45
C PRO A 33 -25.55 10.71 6.64
N ASP A 34 -26.31 11.61 7.29
CA ASP A 34 -25.83 12.96 7.61
C ASP A 34 -24.68 12.96 8.62
N LEU A 35 -24.66 12.00 9.56
CA LEU A 35 -23.54 11.82 10.47
C LEU A 35 -22.36 11.20 9.74
N ALA A 36 -22.59 10.22 8.85
CA ALA A 36 -21.52 9.61 8.04
C ALA A 36 -20.74 10.67 7.23
N ASN A 37 -21.45 11.60 6.56
CA ASN A 37 -20.81 12.68 5.80
C ASN A 37 -19.91 13.60 6.65
N ARG A 38 -20.28 13.86 7.91
CA ARG A 38 -19.46 14.69 8.83
C ARG A 38 -18.21 13.97 9.29
N VAL A 39 -18.30 12.66 9.52
CA VAL A 39 -17.16 11.86 9.97
C VAL A 39 -16.27 11.47 8.78
N ALA A 40 -16.73 11.59 7.52
CA ALA A 40 -16.01 11.13 6.32
C ALA A 40 -14.64 11.81 6.14
N LEU A 41 -14.46 12.99 6.73
CA LEU A 41 -13.18 13.67 6.84
C LEU A 41 -12.11 12.77 7.50
N PHE A 42 -12.46 11.98 8.51
CA PHE A 42 -11.50 11.08 9.17
C PHE A 42 -11.05 9.95 8.23
N GLY A 43 -11.95 9.43 7.39
CA GLY A 43 -11.62 8.44 6.36
C GLY A 43 -10.69 9.02 5.29
N THR A 44 -10.99 10.21 4.79
CA THR A 44 -10.13 10.88 3.78
C THR A 44 -8.76 11.26 4.34
N LEU A 45 -8.69 11.76 5.58
CA LEU A 45 -7.43 12.02 6.28
C LEU A 45 -6.62 10.74 6.48
N PHE A 46 -7.26 9.63 6.85
CA PHE A 46 -6.59 8.34 7.03
C PHE A 46 -6.01 7.80 5.72
N VAL A 47 -6.81 7.77 4.65
CA VAL A 47 -6.34 7.31 3.33
C VAL A 47 -5.26 8.24 2.80
N GLY A 48 -5.40 9.56 3.01
CA GLY A 48 -4.38 10.55 2.65
C GLY A 48 -3.07 10.31 3.38
N ALA A 49 -3.10 10.10 4.70
CA ALA A 49 -1.92 9.79 5.50
C ALA A 49 -1.25 8.48 5.07
N LEU A 50 -2.02 7.42 4.81
CA LEU A 50 -1.46 6.15 4.31
C LEU A 50 -0.79 6.34 2.94
N LYS A 51 -1.46 7.03 2.01
CA LYS A 51 -0.91 7.32 0.67
C LYS A 51 0.33 8.20 0.74
N ALA A 52 0.41 9.14 1.68
CA ALA A 52 1.55 10.02 1.82
C ALA A 52 2.81 9.30 2.32
N VAL A 53 2.66 8.37 3.28
CA VAL A 53 3.82 7.70 3.88
C VAL A 53 4.27 6.47 3.07
N ALA A 54 3.37 5.82 2.33
CA ALA A 54 3.67 4.58 1.63
C ALA A 54 4.83 4.68 0.60
N PRO A 55 4.91 5.69 -0.29
CA PRO A 55 6.04 5.86 -1.23
C PRO A 55 7.40 5.92 -0.52
N LEU A 56 7.46 6.69 0.57
CA LEU A 56 8.68 6.85 1.37
C LEU A 56 9.06 5.54 2.08
N LEU A 57 8.09 4.84 2.66
CA LEU A 57 8.33 3.55 3.30
C LEU A 57 8.90 2.55 2.31
N VAL A 58 8.28 2.40 1.12
CA VAL A 58 8.77 1.47 0.10
C VAL A 58 10.19 1.83 -0.31
N LEU A 59 10.48 3.12 -0.50
CA LEU A 59 11.81 3.58 -0.89
C LEU A 59 12.90 3.09 0.08
N VAL A 60 12.71 3.45 1.35
CA VAL A 60 13.71 3.28 2.42
C VAL A 60 13.79 1.82 2.87
N LEU A 61 12.66 1.13 2.98
CA LEU A 61 12.61 -0.26 3.45
C LEU A 61 13.38 -1.18 2.52
N ILE A 62 13.16 -1.05 1.21
CA ILE A 62 13.80 -1.92 0.22
C ILE A 62 15.29 -1.58 0.09
N MET A 63 15.64 -0.30 0.10
CA MET A 63 17.03 0.15 0.12
C MET A 63 17.78 -0.41 1.34
N SER A 64 17.19 -0.30 2.53
CA SER A 64 17.70 -0.86 3.79
C SER A 64 17.88 -2.37 3.73
N ALA A 65 16.86 -3.11 3.28
CA ALA A 65 16.89 -4.56 3.17
C ALA A 65 17.99 -5.06 2.22
N ILE A 66 18.12 -4.43 1.04
CA ILE A 66 19.13 -4.83 0.04
C ILE A 66 20.54 -4.43 0.48
N SER A 67 20.72 -3.23 1.04
CA SER A 67 22.04 -2.76 1.52
C SER A 67 22.61 -3.63 2.63
N SER A 68 21.73 -4.22 3.47
CA SER A 68 22.09 -5.07 4.60
C SER A 68 22.14 -6.57 4.25
N GLN A 69 21.84 -6.95 3.00
CA GLN A 69 21.79 -8.34 2.59
C GLN A 69 23.20 -8.94 2.42
N ARG A 70 23.56 -9.87 3.32
CA ARG A 70 24.82 -10.62 3.28
C ARG A 70 24.91 -11.46 2.00
N GLN A 71 26.11 -11.55 1.43
CA GLN A 71 26.35 -12.37 0.24
C GLN A 71 26.31 -13.86 0.61
N GLY A 72 25.66 -14.69 -0.22
CA GLY A 72 25.66 -16.15 -0.03
C GLY A 72 24.53 -16.74 0.83
N VAL A 73 23.55 -15.94 1.27
CA VAL A 73 22.33 -16.48 1.91
C VAL A 73 21.36 -16.92 0.82
N GLU A 74 21.03 -18.22 0.78
CA GLU A 74 19.98 -18.71 -0.09
C GLU A 74 18.64 -18.05 0.27
N THR A 75 17.97 -17.53 -0.76
CA THR A 75 16.62 -16.97 -0.60
C THR A 75 15.63 -17.91 -1.26
N ASN A 76 14.47 -18.13 -0.63
CA ASN A 76 13.38 -18.93 -1.20
C ASN A 76 12.64 -18.20 -2.34
N MET A 77 13.29 -17.24 -3.01
CA MET A 77 12.63 -16.30 -3.90
C MET A 77 12.05 -16.97 -5.15
N LYS A 78 12.68 -18.05 -5.65
CA LYS A 78 12.14 -18.86 -6.74
C LYS A 78 10.77 -19.46 -6.40
N SER A 79 10.62 -20.00 -5.20
CA SER A 79 9.36 -20.58 -4.72
C SER A 79 8.30 -19.49 -4.55
N ILE A 80 8.68 -18.35 -3.95
CA ILE A 80 7.77 -17.21 -3.77
C ILE A 80 7.25 -16.68 -5.11
N VAL A 81 8.13 -16.48 -6.09
CA VAL A 81 7.75 -16.00 -7.43
C VAL A 81 6.84 -17.01 -8.14
N PHE A 82 7.16 -18.31 -8.05
CA PHE A 82 6.31 -19.35 -8.63
C PHE A 82 4.91 -19.38 -8.00
N LEU A 83 4.83 -19.36 -6.66
CA LEU A 83 3.57 -19.32 -5.92
C LEU A 83 2.78 -18.04 -6.24
N TYR A 84 3.47 -16.90 -6.42
CA TYR A 84 2.83 -15.65 -6.79
C TYR A 84 2.22 -15.71 -8.19
N ILE A 85 2.99 -16.15 -9.20
CA ILE A 85 2.47 -16.29 -10.58
C ILE A 85 1.30 -17.27 -10.63
N LEU A 86 1.44 -18.44 -9.99
CA LEU A 86 0.40 -19.46 -9.97
C LEU A 86 -0.85 -18.97 -9.24
N GLY A 87 -0.68 -18.29 -8.10
CA GLY A 87 -1.76 -17.74 -7.30
C GLY A 87 -2.52 -16.64 -8.03
N THR A 88 -1.81 -15.67 -8.61
CA THR A 88 -2.44 -14.56 -9.37
C THR A 88 -3.13 -15.07 -10.63
N PHE A 89 -2.51 -16.02 -11.36
CA PHE A 89 -3.14 -16.62 -12.54
C PHE A 89 -4.41 -17.40 -12.18
N SER A 90 -4.35 -18.23 -11.12
CA SER A 90 -5.51 -18.99 -10.64
C SER A 90 -6.63 -18.06 -10.16
N ALA A 91 -6.29 -16.98 -9.44
CA ALA A 91 -7.26 -15.98 -9.00
C ALA A 91 -7.92 -15.25 -10.18
N ALA A 92 -7.14 -14.84 -11.18
CA ALA A 92 -7.66 -14.22 -12.39
C ALA A 92 -8.58 -15.17 -13.17
N PHE A 93 -8.21 -16.43 -13.31
CA PHE A 93 -9.04 -17.46 -13.94
C PHE A 93 -10.38 -17.63 -13.21
N ILE A 94 -10.35 -17.79 -11.88
CA ILE A 94 -11.57 -17.89 -11.06
C ILE A 94 -12.44 -16.64 -11.21
N ALA A 95 -11.85 -15.44 -11.19
CA ALA A 95 -12.56 -14.19 -11.35
C ALA A 95 -13.28 -14.09 -12.71
N VAL A 96 -12.61 -14.49 -13.80
CA VAL A 96 -13.21 -14.52 -15.14
C VAL A 96 -14.38 -15.50 -15.20
N VAL A 97 -14.21 -16.72 -14.68
CA VAL A 97 -15.29 -17.73 -14.64
C VAL A 97 -16.47 -17.22 -13.80
N ALA A 98 -16.22 -16.66 -12.62
CA ALA A 98 -17.26 -16.07 -11.78
C ALA A 98 -17.98 -14.91 -12.48
N SER A 99 -17.26 -14.07 -13.21
CA SER A 99 -17.83 -12.96 -13.98
C SER A 99 -18.79 -13.43 -15.08
N TYR A 100 -18.55 -14.60 -15.68
CA TYR A 100 -19.49 -15.20 -16.65
C TYR A 100 -20.68 -15.89 -15.97
N LEU A 101 -20.48 -16.49 -14.79
CA LEU A 101 -21.56 -17.15 -14.04
C LEU A 101 -22.55 -16.16 -13.40
N TYR A 102 -22.06 -14.99 -12.98
CA TYR A 102 -22.86 -13.92 -12.37
C TYR A 102 -22.58 -12.60 -13.10
N PRO A 103 -23.20 -12.35 -14.27
CA PRO A 103 -23.02 -11.10 -14.99
C PRO A 103 -23.57 -9.93 -14.15
N VAL A 104 -22.72 -8.94 -13.86
CA VAL A 104 -23.10 -7.73 -13.13
C VAL A 104 -23.30 -6.61 -14.15
N ASP A 105 -24.54 -6.16 -14.31
CA ASP A 105 -24.85 -5.00 -15.14
C ASP A 105 -24.42 -3.72 -14.44
N LEU A 106 -23.30 -3.15 -14.90
CA LEU A 106 -22.89 -1.80 -14.50
C LEU A 106 -23.74 -0.79 -15.26
N LYS A 107 -24.64 -0.07 -14.58
CA LYS A 107 -25.32 1.07 -15.18
C LYS A 107 -24.29 2.18 -15.42
N LEU A 108 -23.80 2.31 -16.65
CA LEU A 108 -22.87 3.37 -17.02
C LEU A 108 -23.53 4.73 -16.80
N VAL A 109 -22.97 5.53 -15.90
CA VAL A 109 -23.26 6.96 -15.80
C VAL A 109 -22.60 7.62 -17.00
N ALA A 110 -23.38 8.27 -17.86
CA ALA A 110 -23.01 8.70 -19.22
C ALA A 110 -21.90 9.76 -19.35
N ASN A 111 -21.07 10.01 -18.32
CA ASN A 111 -20.09 11.10 -18.27
C ASN A 111 -18.64 10.64 -18.09
N ALA A 112 -18.30 9.39 -18.42
CA ALA A 112 -16.91 8.91 -18.40
C ALA A 112 -16.21 9.15 -19.76
N SER A 113 -16.18 10.39 -20.23
CA SER A 113 -15.54 10.77 -21.51
C SER A 113 -14.05 11.15 -21.39
N ASP A 114 -13.51 11.29 -20.17
CA ASP A 114 -12.16 11.83 -19.95
C ASP A 114 -11.07 10.77 -19.68
N VAL A 115 -11.42 9.47 -19.71
CA VAL A 115 -10.43 8.39 -19.56
C VAL A 115 -10.43 7.56 -20.82
N THR A 116 -9.52 7.90 -21.74
CA THR A 116 -9.21 7.04 -22.89
C THR A 116 -8.54 5.77 -22.36
N PRO A 117 -9.14 4.58 -22.53
CA PRO A 117 -8.48 3.35 -22.14
C PRO A 117 -7.21 3.16 -22.98
N PRO A 118 -6.16 2.51 -22.43
CA PRO A 118 -4.94 2.22 -23.18
C PRO A 118 -5.26 1.46 -24.46
N ASN A 119 -4.65 1.84 -25.58
CA ASN A 119 -4.97 1.28 -26.90
C ASN A 119 -4.40 -0.13 -27.11
N GLY A 120 -3.52 -0.60 -26.21
CA GLY A 120 -3.04 -1.98 -26.24
C GLY A 120 -1.97 -2.31 -25.19
N ILE A 121 -1.66 -3.62 -25.07
CA ILE A 121 -0.63 -4.14 -24.15
C ILE A 121 0.74 -3.50 -24.38
N VAL A 122 1.10 -3.22 -25.63
CA VAL A 122 2.39 -2.60 -25.97
C VAL A 122 2.53 -1.22 -25.32
N GLU A 123 1.46 -0.43 -25.29
CA GLU A 123 1.44 0.89 -24.66
C GLU A 123 1.59 0.80 -23.13
N VAL A 124 0.92 -0.19 -22.51
CA VAL A 124 1.05 -0.45 -21.07
C VAL A 124 2.47 -0.87 -20.72
N LEU A 125 3.06 -1.82 -21.47
CA LEU A 125 4.44 -2.26 -21.26
C LEU A 125 5.45 -1.12 -21.46
N ARG A 126 5.24 -0.28 -22.49
CA ARG A 126 6.06 0.92 -22.73
C ARG A 126 5.97 1.88 -21.56
N THR A 127 4.75 2.16 -21.08
CA THR A 127 4.52 3.03 -19.92
C THR A 127 5.22 2.50 -18.68
N LEU A 128 5.11 1.20 -18.41
CA LEU A 128 5.81 0.57 -17.29
C LEU A 128 7.33 0.70 -17.41
N ALA A 129 7.90 0.48 -18.60
CA ALA A 129 9.33 0.63 -18.84
C ALA A 129 9.80 2.08 -18.65
N LEU A 130 9.03 3.07 -19.09
CA LEU A 130 9.34 4.49 -18.87
C LEU A 130 9.24 4.87 -17.39
N ASN A 131 8.26 4.29 -16.66
CA ASN A 131 8.09 4.53 -15.23
C ASN A 131 9.27 4.03 -14.39
N VAL A 132 10.01 3.01 -14.86
CA VAL A 132 11.23 2.50 -14.18
C VAL A 132 12.33 3.57 -14.13
N VAL A 133 12.48 4.36 -15.19
CA VAL A 133 13.57 5.35 -15.34
C VAL A 133 13.13 6.78 -15.00
N GLU A 134 11.95 6.94 -14.41
CA GLU A 134 11.49 8.26 -13.98
C GLU A 134 12.42 8.84 -12.90
N ASN A 135 12.56 10.17 -12.89
CA ASN A 135 13.34 10.87 -11.86
C ASN A 135 12.88 10.44 -10.45
N PRO A 136 13.80 10.10 -9.52
CA PRO A 136 13.44 9.53 -8.22
C PRO A 136 12.59 10.47 -7.36
N VAL A 137 12.86 11.77 -7.42
CA VAL A 137 12.07 12.78 -6.69
C VAL A 137 10.67 12.88 -7.28
N LYS A 138 10.56 12.91 -8.62
CA LYS A 138 9.26 12.91 -9.29
C LYS A 138 8.46 11.64 -9.00
N ALA A 139 9.12 10.48 -8.98
CA ALA A 139 8.47 9.20 -8.68
C ALA A 139 7.87 9.19 -7.26
N LEU A 140 8.58 9.75 -6.27
CA LEU A 140 8.07 9.92 -4.91
C LEU A 140 6.90 10.91 -4.84
N MET A 141 7.00 12.05 -5.53
CA MET A 141 5.95 13.09 -5.52
C MET A 141 4.66 12.63 -6.19
N THR A 142 4.77 11.82 -7.25
CA THR A 142 3.63 11.35 -8.04
C THR A 142 3.11 9.97 -7.62
N GLY A 143 3.81 9.29 -6.71
CA GLY A 143 3.43 7.94 -6.27
C GLY A 143 3.67 6.85 -7.33
N ASN A 144 4.64 7.04 -8.22
CA ASN A 144 5.06 6.01 -9.18
C ASN A 144 5.87 4.91 -8.46
N TYR A 145 5.17 3.89 -7.96
CA TYR A 145 5.78 2.76 -7.24
C TYR A 145 6.80 1.98 -8.07
N ILE A 146 6.65 1.89 -9.39
CA ILE A 146 7.61 1.18 -10.25
C ILE A 146 8.95 1.91 -10.27
N GLY A 147 8.92 3.23 -10.42
CA GLY A 147 10.12 4.07 -10.32
C GLY A 147 10.75 4.00 -8.93
N ILE A 148 9.94 4.12 -7.87
CA ILE A 148 10.40 4.03 -6.48
C ILE A 148 11.10 2.70 -6.22
N LEU A 149 10.49 1.57 -6.61
CA LEU A 149 11.08 0.24 -6.47
C LEU A 149 12.42 0.12 -7.19
N SER A 150 12.48 0.63 -8.42
CA SER A 150 13.68 0.58 -9.25
C SER A 150 14.84 1.36 -8.61
N TRP A 151 14.58 2.59 -8.14
CA TRP A 151 15.57 3.40 -7.45
C TRP A 151 15.98 2.82 -6.09
N SER A 152 15.06 2.25 -5.32
CA SER A 152 15.39 1.54 -4.08
C SER A 152 16.36 0.40 -4.30
N ILE A 153 16.16 -0.37 -5.36
CA ILE A 153 17.01 -1.52 -5.70
C ILE A 153 18.40 -1.02 -6.10
N VAL A 154 18.48 -0.07 -7.03
CA VAL A 154 19.77 0.48 -7.50
C VAL A 154 20.55 1.10 -6.34
N LEU A 155 19.92 1.93 -5.52
CA LEU A 155 20.56 2.55 -4.35
C LEU A 155 20.96 1.50 -3.30
N GLY A 156 20.08 0.52 -3.02
CA GLY A 156 20.37 -0.56 -2.09
C GLY A 156 21.59 -1.40 -2.51
N ILE A 157 21.69 -1.72 -3.81
CA ILE A 157 22.85 -2.45 -4.37
C ILE A 157 24.12 -1.60 -4.26
N ALA A 158 24.06 -0.31 -4.61
CA ALA A 158 25.21 0.58 -4.50
C ALA A 158 25.70 0.69 -3.03
N LEU A 159 24.77 0.80 -2.09
CA LEU A 159 25.04 0.90 -0.65
C LEU A 159 25.52 -0.41 0.00
N ARG A 160 25.46 -1.54 -0.70
CA ARG A 160 25.97 -2.82 -0.20
C ARG A 160 27.48 -2.78 0.12
N HIS A 161 28.21 -1.96 -0.63
CA HIS A 161 29.65 -1.74 -0.45
C HIS A 161 29.98 -0.60 0.53
N ALA A 162 28.97 0.07 1.09
CA ALA A 162 29.18 1.11 2.09
C ALA A 162 29.67 0.50 3.42
N SER A 163 30.18 1.36 4.30
CA SER A 163 30.59 0.96 5.65
C SER A 163 29.39 0.49 6.48
N GLU A 164 29.66 -0.33 7.49
CA GLU A 164 28.61 -0.83 8.39
C GLU A 164 27.88 0.32 9.10
N THR A 165 28.59 1.38 9.50
CA THR A 165 27.97 2.58 10.09
C THR A 165 26.95 3.23 9.16
N THR A 166 27.23 3.33 7.86
CA THR A 166 26.26 3.89 6.90
C THR A 166 25.03 3.00 6.78
N LYS A 167 25.20 1.68 6.77
CA LYS A 167 24.08 0.72 6.72
C LYS A 167 23.22 0.80 7.99
N GLU A 168 23.84 0.96 9.17
CA GLU A 168 23.13 1.16 10.44
C GLU A 168 22.28 2.44 10.45
N VAL A 169 22.80 3.53 9.88
CA VAL A 169 22.03 4.78 9.72
C VAL A 169 20.81 4.55 8.82
N ILE A 170 20.99 3.87 7.68
CA ILE A 170 19.88 3.54 6.75
C ILE A 170 18.85 2.64 7.43
N ASN A 171 19.29 1.65 8.19
CA ASN A 171 18.39 0.76 8.94
C ASN A 171 17.63 1.51 10.04
N SER A 172 18.28 2.42 10.75
CA SER A 172 17.65 3.27 11.76
C SER A 172 16.59 4.18 11.13
N PHE A 173 16.88 4.74 9.95
CA PHE A 173 15.91 5.52 9.19
C PHE A 173 14.71 4.68 8.72
N SER A 174 14.96 3.48 8.20
CA SER A 174 13.91 2.52 7.84
C SER A 174 13.00 2.17 9.01
N ASN A 175 13.57 1.96 10.20
CA ASN A 175 12.82 1.70 11.43
C ASN A 175 11.97 2.93 11.83
N ALA A 176 12.52 4.14 11.73
CA ALA A 176 11.78 5.37 12.02
C ALA A 176 10.58 5.55 11.07
N VAL A 177 10.79 5.36 9.76
CA VAL A 177 9.70 5.43 8.77
C VAL A 177 8.65 4.34 9.00
N SER A 178 9.10 3.11 9.31
CA SER A 178 8.21 2.01 9.67
C SER A 178 7.36 2.33 10.90
N GLN A 179 7.94 3.03 11.89
CA GLN A 179 7.22 3.46 13.08
C GLN A 179 6.17 4.53 12.76
N VAL A 180 6.47 5.47 11.87
CA VAL A 180 5.47 6.45 11.39
C VAL A 180 4.30 5.73 10.72
N VAL A 181 4.57 4.74 9.86
CA VAL A 181 3.50 3.94 9.24
C VAL A 181 2.68 3.18 10.28
N ARG A 182 3.31 2.62 11.32
CA ARG A 182 2.58 1.98 12.43
C ARG A 182 1.65 2.96 13.13
N TRP A 183 2.06 4.20 13.36
CA TRP A 183 1.19 5.23 13.93
C TRP A 183 0.01 5.55 13.02
N VAL A 184 0.24 5.67 11.71
CA VAL A 184 -0.86 5.89 10.74
C VAL A 184 -1.83 4.70 10.75
N ILE A 185 -1.33 3.47 10.74
CA ILE A 185 -2.15 2.25 10.78
C ILE A 185 -2.96 2.14 12.08
N GLN A 186 -2.44 2.63 13.21
CA GLN A 186 -3.19 2.66 14.48
C GLN A 186 -4.43 3.58 14.44
N LEU A 187 -4.49 4.53 13.50
CA LEU A 187 -5.67 5.37 13.26
C LEU A 187 -6.74 4.68 12.40
N ALA A 188 -6.44 3.50 11.82
CA ALA A 188 -7.35 2.76 10.94
C ALA A 188 -8.74 2.50 11.53
N PRO A 189 -8.92 2.15 12.82
CA PRO A 189 -10.26 1.93 13.38
C PRO A 189 -11.16 3.16 13.30
N VAL A 190 -10.59 4.37 13.36
CA VAL A 190 -11.33 5.64 13.23
C VAL A 190 -11.55 5.98 11.76
N GLY A 191 -10.55 5.74 10.90
CA GLY A 191 -10.67 5.99 9.46
C GLY A 191 -11.65 5.06 8.74
N ILE A 192 -11.78 3.81 9.19
CA ILE A 192 -12.67 2.78 8.61
C ILE A 192 -14.09 2.86 9.18
N LEU A 193 -14.30 3.61 10.27
CA LEU A 193 -15.63 3.84 10.85
C LEU A 193 -16.55 4.66 9.94
N VAL A 194 -16.09 5.08 8.75
CA VAL A 194 -16.79 6.05 7.91
C VAL A 194 -16.82 5.68 6.45
#